data_AF-A0A7U8B4Q7-F1
#
_entry.id   AF-A0A7U8B4Q7-F1
#
_cell.length_a   1.000
_cell.length_b   1.000
_cell.length_c   1.000
_cell.angle_alpha   90.00
_cell.angle_beta   90.00
_cell.angle_gamma   90.00
#
_symmetry.space_group_name_H-M   'P 1'
#
loop_
_entity.id
_entity.type
_entity.pdbx_description
1 polymer ?
#
loop_
_entity_poly.entity_id
_entity_poly.type
_entity_poly.pdbx_seq_one_letter_code
_entity_poly.pdbx_strand_id
1 'polypeptide(L)'
;MHRLITFFQRTFAESYEKQVENMKISLTKEFEEKIINDILEQYIDYAIAYELVVEDVCPYKILAWYGYLLADALYIEQKELAILAISTSIVCMLRLLRVEQIELEESFHKKALQMVLSELRGNHMKSEETNKKQHIKIGLGMNGLYMMFRTASICKKS
;
A
#
# COMPACT_ATOMS: atom_id res chain seq x y z
N MET A 1 6.54 14.29 0.54
CA MET A 1 6.53 12.96 1.18
C MET A 1 6.02 12.96 2.63
N HIS A 2 6.68 13.65 3.58
CA HIS A 2 6.31 13.61 5.01
C HIS A 2 4.81 13.85 5.32
N ARG A 3 4.18 14.85 4.70
CA ARG A 3 2.73 15.12 4.86
C ARG A 3 1.83 13.93 4.45
N LEU A 4 2.23 13.16 3.44
CA LEU A 4 1.48 11.99 2.97
C LEU A 4 1.61 10.82 3.96
N ILE A 5 2.78 10.64 4.56
CA ILE A 5 3.00 9.63 5.60
C ILE A 5 2.16 9.98 6.84
N THR A 6 2.18 11.23 7.29
CA THR A 6 1.32 11.68 8.39
C THR A 6 -0.16 11.50 8.07
N PHE A 7 -0.58 11.76 6.83
CA PHE A 7 -1.96 11.52 6.39
C PHE A 7 -2.34 10.04 6.45
N PHE A 8 -1.45 9.15 6.01
CA PHE A 8 -1.60 7.71 6.15
C PHE A 8 -1.72 7.32 7.63
N GLN A 9 -0.78 7.74 8.47
CA GLN A 9 -0.72 7.37 9.90
C GLN A 9 -1.99 7.78 10.65
N ARG A 10 -2.51 8.99 10.40
CA ARG A 10 -3.78 9.45 10.99
C ARG A 10 -4.94 8.58 10.53
N THR A 11 -5.02 8.27 9.24
CA THR A 11 -6.06 7.39 8.70
C THR A 11 -5.96 5.97 9.24
N PHE A 12 -4.73 5.48 9.46
CA PHE A 12 -4.45 4.17 10.06
C PHE A 12 -4.94 4.12 11.50
N ALA A 13 -4.54 5.10 12.33
CA ALA A 13 -4.96 5.21 13.73
C ALA A 13 -6.48 5.31 13.87
N GLU A 14 -7.14 6.17 13.09
CA GLU A 14 -8.61 6.28 13.05
C GLU A 14 -9.32 4.95 12.72
N SER A 15 -8.71 4.14 11.85
CA SER A 15 -9.28 2.86 11.43
C SER A 15 -9.00 1.77 12.47
N TYR A 16 -7.84 1.83 13.12
CA TYR A 16 -7.41 0.90 14.15
C TYR A 16 -8.19 1.07 15.47
N GLU A 17 -8.38 2.30 15.93
CA GLU A 17 -9.15 2.63 17.14
C GLU A 17 -10.60 2.15 17.04
N LYS A 18 -11.17 2.09 15.83
CA LYS A 18 -12.52 1.55 15.58
C LYS A 18 -12.59 0.02 15.67
N GLN A 19 -11.47 -0.69 15.55
CA GLN A 19 -11.43 -2.14 15.46
C GLN A 19 -11.05 -2.83 16.78
N VAL A 20 -10.35 -2.15 17.71
CA VAL A 20 -9.86 -2.84 18.92
C VAL A 20 -9.83 -1.93 20.16
N GLU A 21 -10.61 -2.26 21.18
CA GLU A 21 -10.46 -1.71 22.55
C GLU A 21 -9.18 -2.22 23.26
N ASN A 22 -8.49 -3.24 22.72
CA ASN A 22 -7.46 -4.01 23.45
C ASN A 22 -6.22 -4.47 22.65
N MET A 23 -5.89 -3.88 21.51
CA MET A 23 -4.55 -4.04 20.93
C MET A 23 -3.84 -2.69 20.91
N LYS A 24 -2.65 -2.63 21.52
CA LYS A 24 -1.71 -1.52 21.36
C LYS A 24 -0.57 -2.03 20.49
N ILE A 25 -0.66 -1.81 19.20
CA ILE A 25 0.52 -1.89 18.34
C ILE A 25 1.16 -0.51 18.27
N SER A 26 2.35 -0.41 18.83
CA SER A 26 3.23 0.73 18.64
C SER A 26 4.14 0.40 17.45
N LEU A 27 3.80 0.89 16.26
CA LEU A 27 4.80 1.01 15.20
C LEU A 27 5.91 1.91 15.74
N THR A 28 7.09 1.34 16.01
CA THR A 28 8.19 2.14 16.54
C THR A 28 8.65 3.13 15.48
N LYS A 29 9.13 4.30 15.91
CA LYS A 29 9.67 5.30 14.98
C LYS A 29 10.76 4.72 14.09
N GLU A 30 11.62 3.87 14.64
CA GLU A 30 12.69 3.19 13.90
C GLU A 30 12.16 2.33 12.74
N PHE A 31 11.04 1.61 12.98
CA PHE A 31 10.42 0.79 11.95
C PHE A 31 9.77 1.67 10.87
N GLU A 32 9.12 2.77 11.26
CA GLU A 32 8.57 3.74 10.29
C GLU A 32 9.66 4.40 9.44
N GLU A 33 10.76 4.81 10.08
CA GLU A 33 11.93 5.38 9.40
C GLU A 33 12.54 4.40 8.41
N LYS A 34 12.63 3.11 8.78
CA LYS A 34 13.05 2.06 7.86
C LYS A 34 12.18 2.01 6.60
N ILE A 35 10.85 1.94 6.76
CA ILE A 35 9.93 1.89 5.60
C ILE A 35 10.06 3.15 4.73
N ILE A 36 10.22 4.33 5.34
CA ILE A 36 10.43 5.58 4.59
C ILE A 36 11.74 5.55 3.81
N ASN A 37 12.82 5.04 4.41
CA ASN A 37 14.10 4.89 3.74
C ASN A 37 14.00 3.90 2.57
N ASP A 38 13.32 2.76 2.76
CA ASP A 38 13.09 1.78 1.68
C ASP A 38 12.35 2.40 0.49
N ILE A 39 11.37 3.30 0.74
CA ILE A 39 10.67 4.05 -0.31
C ILE A 39 11.62 5.00 -1.04
N LEU A 40 12.43 5.74 -0.29
CA LEU A 40 13.36 6.73 -0.84
C LEU A 40 14.43 6.05 -1.70
N GLU A 41 15.03 4.97 -1.21
CA GLU A 41 16.01 4.15 -1.93
C GLU A 41 15.41 3.63 -3.24
N GLN A 42 14.22 3.02 -3.20
CA GLN A 42 13.57 2.57 -4.42
C GLN A 42 13.28 3.71 -5.40
N TYR A 43 12.87 4.88 -4.91
CA TYR A 43 12.66 6.05 -5.77
C TYR A 43 13.95 6.50 -6.47
N ILE A 44 15.06 6.52 -5.73
CA ILE A 44 16.38 6.90 -6.25
C ILE A 44 16.85 5.87 -7.27
N ASP A 45 16.77 4.58 -6.95
CA ASP A 45 17.17 3.49 -7.83
C ASP A 45 16.40 3.53 -9.15
N TYR A 46 15.09 3.76 -9.10
CA TYR A 46 14.28 3.92 -10.30
C TYR A 46 14.65 5.17 -11.10
N ALA A 47 14.91 6.30 -10.44
CA ALA A 47 15.31 7.52 -11.12
C ALA A 47 16.64 7.33 -11.86
N ILE A 48 17.62 6.68 -11.22
CA ILE A 48 18.91 6.35 -11.83
C ILE A 48 18.73 5.37 -12.99
N ALA A 49 18.01 4.27 -12.77
CA ALA A 49 17.84 3.21 -13.76
C ALA A 49 17.16 3.67 -15.06
N TYR A 50 16.33 4.71 -14.98
CA TYR A 50 15.61 5.27 -16.13
C TYR A 50 16.10 6.66 -16.55
N GLU A 51 17.23 7.13 -15.99
CA GLU A 51 17.81 8.45 -16.27
C GLU A 51 16.79 9.61 -16.10
N LEU A 52 15.94 9.51 -15.08
CA LEU A 52 14.87 10.47 -14.83
C LEU A 52 15.33 11.57 -13.85
N VAL A 53 14.95 12.81 -14.15
CA VAL A 53 14.98 13.91 -13.18
C VAL A 53 13.64 13.94 -12.46
N VAL A 54 13.63 13.71 -11.15
CA VAL A 54 12.41 13.71 -10.33
C VAL A 54 12.12 15.13 -9.84
N GLU A 55 11.14 15.79 -10.46
CA GLU A 55 10.70 17.14 -10.06
C GLU A 55 9.71 17.13 -8.88
N ASP A 56 8.85 16.10 -8.81
CA ASP A 56 7.90 15.90 -7.72
C ASP A 56 7.59 14.41 -7.52
N VAL A 57 7.12 14.06 -6.32
CA VAL A 57 6.74 12.71 -5.94
C VAL A 57 5.24 12.48 -6.13
N CYS A 58 4.90 11.41 -6.85
CA CYS A 58 3.50 11.03 -7.05
C CYS A 58 2.85 10.61 -5.72
N PRO A 59 1.77 11.27 -5.26
CA PRO A 59 1.18 10.98 -3.95
C PRO A 59 0.59 9.57 -3.87
N TYR A 60 -0.01 9.08 -4.96
CA TYR A 60 -0.50 7.71 -5.07
C TYR A 60 0.61 6.68 -4.88
N LYS A 61 1.79 6.93 -5.47
CA LYS A 61 2.95 6.03 -5.37
C LYS A 61 3.45 5.93 -3.94
N ILE A 62 3.62 7.07 -3.26
CA ILE A 62 4.04 7.10 -1.86
C ILE A 62 3.06 6.35 -0.96
N LEU A 63 1.76 6.61 -1.10
CA LEU A 63 0.75 5.95 -0.27
C LEU A 63 0.68 4.44 -0.55
N ALA A 64 0.72 4.02 -1.81
CA ALA A 64 0.69 2.61 -2.16
C ALA A 64 1.93 1.86 -1.65
N TRP A 65 3.12 2.42 -1.85
CA TRP A 65 4.37 1.79 -1.43
C TRP A 65 4.49 1.71 0.08
N TYR A 66 4.12 2.77 0.81
CA TYR A 66 4.15 2.76 2.26
C TYR A 66 3.26 1.68 2.85
N GLY A 67 1.99 1.61 2.43
CA GLY A 67 1.10 0.56 2.93
C GLY A 67 1.52 -0.83 2.50
N TYR A 68 2.05 -1.01 1.28
CA TYR A 68 2.52 -2.30 0.81
C TYR A 68 3.72 -2.79 1.61
N LEU A 69 4.76 -1.99 1.77
CA LEU A 69 5.97 -2.36 2.52
C LEU A 69 5.65 -2.60 4.00
N LEU A 70 4.78 -1.77 4.57
CA LEU A 70 4.27 -1.96 5.93
C LEU A 70 3.52 -3.30 6.05
N ALA A 71 2.62 -3.60 5.11
CA ALA A 71 1.87 -4.85 5.11
C ALA A 71 2.76 -6.06 4.90
N ASP A 72 3.74 -5.97 4.01
CA ASP A 72 4.69 -7.06 3.71
C ASP A 72 5.51 -7.42 4.96
N ALA A 73 6.02 -6.42 5.66
CA ALA A 73 6.76 -6.61 6.91
C ALA A 73 5.90 -7.18 8.05
N LEU A 74 4.59 -6.89 8.07
CA LEU A 74 3.66 -7.36 9.10
C LEU A 74 2.97 -8.69 8.75
N TYR A 75 3.07 -9.17 7.50
CA TYR A 75 2.16 -10.19 6.99
C TYR A 75 2.24 -11.54 7.74
N ILE A 76 3.44 -11.94 8.16
CA ILE A 76 3.67 -13.20 8.88
C ILE A 76 3.18 -13.12 10.33
N GLU A 77 3.59 -12.08 11.05
CA GLU A 77 3.40 -11.99 12.51
C GLU A 77 2.05 -11.36 12.88
N GLN A 78 1.54 -10.45 12.05
CA GLN A 78 0.42 -9.56 12.37
C GLN A 78 -0.47 -9.37 11.15
N LYS A 79 -1.00 -10.47 10.61
CA LYS A 79 -1.77 -10.49 9.35
C LYS A 79 -2.95 -9.51 9.31
N GLU A 80 -3.68 -9.34 10.41
CA GLU A 80 -4.79 -8.38 10.47
C GLU A 80 -4.30 -6.93 10.31
N LEU A 81 -3.16 -6.58 10.90
CA LEU A 81 -2.55 -5.27 10.67
C LEU A 81 -2.03 -5.11 9.24
N ALA A 82 -1.51 -6.17 8.64
CA ALA A 82 -1.08 -6.11 7.24
C ALA A 82 -2.27 -5.80 6.32
N ILE A 83 -3.43 -6.44 6.55
CA ILE A 83 -4.67 -6.13 5.85
C ILE A 83 -5.11 -4.68 6.10
N LEU A 84 -5.01 -4.22 7.36
CA LEU A 84 -5.35 -2.85 7.71
C LEU A 84 -4.44 -1.84 7.00
N ALA A 85 -3.14 -2.09 6.90
CA ALA A 85 -2.18 -1.22 6.23
C ALA A 85 -2.51 -1.03 4.74
N ILE A 86 -2.81 -2.11 4.02
CA ILE A 86 -3.25 -2.03 2.62
C ILE A 86 -4.57 -1.28 2.50
N SER A 87 -5.53 -1.59 3.39
CA SER A 87 -6.84 -0.95 3.40
C SER A 87 -6.72 0.55 3.65
N THR A 88 -5.86 0.97 4.57
CA THR A 88 -5.57 2.38 4.84
C THR A 88 -4.97 3.08 3.64
N SER A 89 -4.01 2.47 2.93
CA SER A 89 -3.45 3.06 1.70
C SER A 89 -4.53 3.28 0.65
N ILE A 90 -5.39 2.28 0.46
CA ILE A 90 -6.54 2.36 -0.46
C ILE A 90 -7.48 3.51 -0.05
N VAL A 91 -7.84 3.63 1.24
CA VAL A 91 -8.69 4.71 1.74
C VAL A 91 -8.04 6.07 1.52
N CYS A 92 -6.74 6.21 1.77
CA CYS A 92 -6.01 7.46 1.53
C CYS A 92 -6.05 7.85 0.05
N MET A 93 -5.80 6.91 -0.86
CA MET A 93 -5.86 7.17 -2.31
C MET A 93 -7.28 7.47 -2.81
N LEU A 94 -8.31 6.82 -2.24
CA LEU A 94 -9.71 7.17 -2.50
C LEU A 94 -10.05 8.59 -2.03
N ARG A 95 -9.53 9.02 -0.87
CA ARG A 95 -9.67 10.40 -0.38
C ARG A 95 -9.01 11.40 -1.33
N LEU A 96 -7.83 11.08 -1.89
CA LEU A 96 -7.20 11.93 -2.92
C LEU A 96 -8.05 12.05 -4.19
N LEU A 97 -8.56 10.93 -4.70
CA LEU A 97 -9.46 10.95 -5.87
C LEU A 97 -10.70 11.81 -5.63
N ARG A 98 -11.27 11.79 -4.42
CA ARG A 98 -12.41 12.67 -4.07
C ARG A 98 -12.04 14.15 -4.11
N VAL A 99 -10.83 14.53 -3.66
CA VAL A 99 -10.34 15.91 -3.78
C VAL A 99 -10.22 16.32 -5.25
N GLU A 100 -9.84 15.38 -6.10
CA GLU A 100 -9.78 15.53 -7.56
C GLU A 100 -11.14 15.37 -8.26
N GLN A 101 -12.24 15.26 -7.50
CA GLN A 101 -13.62 15.09 -7.99
C GLN A 101 -13.86 13.80 -8.80
N ILE A 102 -13.11 12.75 -8.47
CA ILE A 102 -13.22 11.44 -9.09
C ILE A 102 -13.80 10.45 -8.08
N GLU A 103 -14.92 9.84 -8.47
CA GLU A 103 -15.56 8.77 -7.72
C GLU A 103 -15.40 7.44 -8.45
N LEU A 104 -14.93 6.44 -7.72
CA LEU A 104 -14.79 5.07 -8.20
C LEU A 104 -15.85 4.18 -7.57
N GLU A 105 -16.26 3.17 -8.32
CA GLU A 105 -17.18 2.14 -7.82
C GLU A 105 -16.58 1.38 -6.63
N GLU A 106 -17.45 0.90 -5.75
CA GLU A 106 -17.03 0.14 -4.57
C GLU A 106 -16.29 -1.16 -4.92
N SER A 107 -16.67 -1.77 -6.04
CA SER A 107 -16.06 -2.97 -6.60
C SER A 107 -14.55 -2.81 -6.86
N PHE A 108 -14.12 -1.61 -7.26
CA PHE A 108 -12.75 -1.30 -7.64
C PHE A 108 -11.78 -1.50 -6.47
N HIS A 109 -12.06 -0.88 -5.33
CA HIS A 109 -11.14 -0.91 -4.20
C HIS A 109 -11.17 -2.27 -3.47
N LYS A 110 -12.30 -2.98 -3.47
CA LYS A 110 -12.36 -4.37 -2.99
C LYS A 110 -11.46 -5.29 -3.83
N LYS A 111 -11.47 -5.13 -5.16
CA LYS A 111 -10.61 -5.91 -6.06
C LYS A 111 -9.14 -5.60 -5.83
N ALA A 112 -8.78 -4.33 -5.67
CA ALA A 112 -7.43 -3.90 -5.37
C ALA A 112 -6.88 -4.57 -4.10
N LEU A 113 -7.65 -4.52 -3.00
CA LEU A 113 -7.28 -5.17 -1.74
C LEU A 113 -7.06 -6.68 -1.94
N GLN A 114 -8.00 -7.37 -2.58
CA GLN A 114 -7.89 -8.82 -2.82
C GLN A 114 -6.64 -9.20 -3.63
N MET A 115 -6.31 -8.43 -4.67
CA MET A 115 -5.14 -8.72 -5.51
C MET A 115 -3.82 -8.50 -4.78
N VAL A 116 -3.72 -7.45 -3.95
CA VAL A 116 -2.53 -7.22 -3.12
C VAL A 116 -2.38 -8.30 -2.05
N LEU A 117 -3.45 -8.66 -1.35
CA LEU A 117 -3.42 -9.73 -0.34
C LEU A 117 -3.10 -11.10 -0.93
N SER A 118 -3.59 -11.39 -2.14
CA SER A 118 -3.23 -12.61 -2.88
C SER A 118 -1.73 -12.69 -3.14
N GLU A 119 -1.11 -11.57 -3.53
CA GLU A 119 0.33 -11.50 -3.76
C GLU A 119 1.13 -11.67 -2.48
N LEU A 120 0.79 -10.92 -1.42
CA LEU A 120 1.46 -11.03 -0.12
C LEU A 120 1.39 -12.47 0.39
N ARG A 121 0.22 -13.12 0.27
CA ARG A 121 0.08 -14.54 0.56
C ARG A 121 1.06 -15.40 -0.24
N GLY A 122 1.16 -15.19 -1.55
CA GLY A 122 2.08 -15.94 -2.42
C GLY A 122 3.57 -15.67 -2.15
N ASN A 123 3.91 -14.46 -1.70
CA ASN A 123 5.28 -14.10 -1.34
C ASN A 123 5.73 -14.79 -0.05
N HIS A 124 4.84 -14.85 0.94
CA HIS A 124 5.12 -15.33 2.29
C HIS A 124 4.84 -16.83 2.52
N MET A 125 4.10 -17.50 1.64
CA MET A 125 3.78 -18.94 1.77
C MET A 125 4.76 -19.90 1.07
N LYS A 126 5.97 -19.47 0.67
CA LYS A 126 6.96 -20.39 0.08
C LYS A 126 7.89 -20.96 1.15
N SER A 127 7.54 -22.11 1.76
CA SER A 127 8.51 -23.18 2.12
C SER A 127 7.98 -24.44 2.85
N GLU A 128 6.68 -24.81 2.92
CA GLU A 128 6.33 -26.09 3.62
C GLU A 128 5.29 -27.03 2.99
N GLU A 129 4.57 -26.68 1.91
CA GLU A 129 3.64 -27.62 1.27
C GLU A 129 3.98 -27.88 -0.21
N THR A 130 4.95 -28.78 -0.43
CA THR A 130 4.99 -29.59 -1.66
C THR A 130 3.74 -30.46 -1.72
N ASN A 131 2.64 -29.97 -2.33
CA ASN A 131 1.64 -30.75 -3.10
C ASN A 131 0.26 -30.08 -3.30
N LYS A 132 0.06 -28.80 -2.99
CA LYS A 132 -1.19 -28.10 -3.39
C LYS A 132 -0.85 -26.97 -4.35
N LYS A 133 -1.63 -26.90 -5.45
CA LYS A 133 -1.63 -25.86 -6.51
C LYS A 133 -0.74 -24.68 -6.14
N GLN A 134 0.42 -24.55 -6.80
CA GLN A 134 1.35 -23.42 -6.63
C GLN A 134 0.57 -22.17 -6.29
N HIS A 135 0.71 -21.63 -5.08
CA HIS A 135 0.16 -20.33 -4.74
C HIS A 135 0.86 -19.33 -5.65
N ILE A 136 0.20 -19.00 -6.76
CA ILE A 136 0.81 -18.20 -7.80
C ILE A 136 0.98 -16.80 -7.22
N LYS A 137 2.18 -16.24 -7.34
CA LYS A 137 2.52 -14.84 -7.04
C LYS A 137 1.84 -13.86 -8.01
N ILE A 138 0.60 -14.13 -8.41
CA ILE A 138 -0.18 -13.25 -9.25
C ILE A 138 -0.90 -12.28 -8.32
N GLY A 139 -0.58 -11.01 -8.47
CA GLY A 139 -1.30 -9.92 -7.85
C GLY A 139 -0.93 -8.60 -8.49
N LEU A 140 -1.13 -7.53 -7.72
CA LEU A 140 -1.03 -6.17 -8.22
C LEU A 140 0.35 -5.54 -7.95
N GLY A 141 1.02 -5.94 -6.89
CA GLY A 141 2.21 -5.30 -6.37
C GLY A 141 2.00 -3.84 -5.94
N MET A 142 3.02 -3.27 -5.29
CA MET A 142 3.03 -1.86 -4.92
C MET A 142 2.94 -0.93 -6.14
N ASN A 143 3.52 -1.35 -7.27
CA ASN A 143 3.52 -0.58 -8.52
C ASN A 143 2.16 -0.62 -9.23
N GLY A 144 1.57 -1.80 -9.42
CA GLY A 144 0.23 -1.88 -9.97
C GLY A 144 -0.79 -1.18 -9.07
N LEU A 145 -0.58 -1.22 -7.74
CA LEU A 145 -1.48 -0.58 -6.79
C LEU A 145 -1.54 0.92 -7.04
N TYR A 146 -0.41 1.63 -7.07
CA TYR A 146 -0.47 3.07 -7.33
C TYR A 146 -0.93 3.39 -8.75
N MET A 147 -0.50 2.61 -9.75
CA MET A 147 -0.87 2.88 -11.15
C MET A 147 -2.37 2.78 -11.35
N MET A 148 -3.04 1.83 -10.69
CA MET A 148 -4.48 1.66 -10.80
C MET A 148 -5.24 2.92 -10.32
N PHE A 149 -4.84 3.50 -9.18
CA PHE A 149 -5.43 4.76 -8.68
C PHE A 149 -4.97 5.99 -9.48
N ARG A 150 -3.72 6.02 -9.95
CA ARG A 150 -3.20 7.12 -10.78
C ARG A 150 -3.87 7.15 -12.15
N THR A 151 -4.12 5.99 -12.75
CA THR A 151 -4.86 5.88 -14.01
C THR A 151 -6.30 6.34 -13.82
N ALA A 152 -6.95 5.90 -12.75
CA ALA A 152 -8.26 6.40 -12.38
C ALA A 152 -8.28 7.94 -12.24
N SER A 153 -7.21 8.54 -11.72
CA SER A 153 -7.13 10.00 -11.54
C SER A 153 -7.06 10.80 -12.84
N ILE A 154 -6.63 10.18 -13.94
CA ILE A 154 -6.44 10.86 -15.23
C ILE A 154 -7.51 10.48 -16.26
N CYS A 155 -8.21 9.36 -16.05
CA CYS A 155 -9.36 8.97 -16.86
C CYS A 155 -10.54 9.90 -16.55
N LYS A 156 -10.64 11.02 -17.28
CA LYS A 156 -11.84 11.84 -17.32
C LYS A 156 -13.05 10.96 -17.66
N LYS A 157 -14.18 11.16 -16.98
CA LYS A 157 -15.49 10.87 -17.56
C LYS A 157 -15.61 11.76 -18.80
N SER A 158 -15.32 11.21 -19.97
CA SER A 158 -15.81 11.71 -21.25
C SER A 158 -17.33 11.60 -21.30
#